data_AF-A0A8T4S5J3-F1
#
_entry.id   AF-A0A8T4S5J3-F1
#
_cell.length_a   1.000
_cell.length_b   1.000
_cell.length_c   1.000
_cell.angle_alpha   90.00
_cell.angle_beta   90.00
_cell.angle_gamma   90.00
#
_symmetry.space_group_name_H-M   'P 1'
#
loop_
_entity.id
_entity.type
_entity.pdbx_description
1 polymer ?
#
loop_
_entity_poly.entity_id
_entity_poly.type
_entity_poly.pdbx_seq_one_letter_code
_entity_poly.pdbx_strand_id
1 'polypeptide(L)'
;MTKYFTRLNYSIINKYLDRKQNGMLSLFYNVKIKSFIAVPKNIEHAALVAGLLNVSMGDIKNRIVDASYFIPVTLIITNNEYQSMIVGSSSLEMGLGVMHKKDDLINAKNATLILLERSPLKIKNNFKELVVMKYAY
;
A
#
# COMPACT_ATOMS: atom_id res chain seq x y z
N MET A 1 -2.22 1.55 17.73
CA MET A 1 -2.46 2.52 16.65
C MET A 1 -1.44 2.30 15.54
N THR A 2 -1.89 2.15 14.30
CA THR A 2 -1.00 2.05 13.12
C THR A 2 -0.42 3.44 12.84
N LYS A 3 0.90 3.58 12.79
CA LYS A 3 1.59 4.86 12.59
C LYS A 3 2.12 4.96 11.18
N TYR A 4 2.14 6.18 10.65
CA TYR A 4 2.85 6.48 9.41
C TYR A 4 4.37 6.31 9.60
N PHE A 5 5.05 5.92 8.53
CA PHE A 5 6.49 5.72 8.51
C PHE A 5 7.10 6.07 7.16
N THR A 6 8.38 6.43 7.16
CA THR A 6 9.20 6.71 5.98
C THR A 6 10.35 5.73 5.81
N ARG A 7 10.53 4.80 6.76
CA ARG A 7 11.54 3.73 6.73
C ARG A 7 10.90 2.40 7.10
N LEU A 8 11.17 1.37 6.29
CA LEU A 8 10.71 0.01 6.53
C LEU A 8 11.82 -0.77 7.25
N ASN A 9 11.57 -1.23 8.47
CA ASN A 9 12.52 -1.98 9.30
C ASN A 9 11.97 -3.35 9.69
N TYR A 10 12.80 -4.22 10.29
CA TYR A 10 12.39 -5.56 10.72
C TYR A 10 11.19 -5.56 11.68
N SER A 11 11.04 -4.54 12.54
CA SER A 11 9.90 -4.46 13.45
C SER A 11 8.58 -4.30 12.69
N ILE A 12 8.55 -3.43 11.67
CA ILE A 12 7.38 -3.28 10.80
C ILE A 12 7.16 -4.55 9.99
N ILE A 13 8.21 -5.08 9.34
CA ILE A 13 8.10 -6.29 8.51
C ILE A 13 7.52 -7.45 9.32
N ASN A 14 8.16 -7.83 10.44
CA ASN A 14 7.73 -8.98 11.25
C ASN A 14 6.30 -8.81 11.80
N LYS A 15 5.89 -7.57 12.08
CA LYS A 15 4.55 -7.28 12.61
C LYS A 15 3.45 -7.44 11.56
N TYR A 16 3.71 -7.05 10.31
CA TYR A 16 2.68 -6.90 9.28
C TYR A 16 2.79 -7.91 8.11
N LEU A 17 3.86 -8.68 8.04
CA LEU A 17 4.03 -9.76 7.05
C LEU A 17 2.93 -10.83 7.19
N ASP A 18 2.67 -11.58 6.13
CA ASP A 18 1.71 -12.69 6.10
C ASP A 18 0.25 -12.26 6.29
N ARG A 19 -0.14 -11.09 5.76
CA ARG A 19 -1.50 -10.53 5.97
C ARG A 19 -2.63 -11.39 5.38
N LYS A 20 -2.42 -12.02 4.23
CA LYS A 20 -3.40 -12.95 3.59
C LYS A 20 -2.73 -14.17 2.97
N GLN A 21 -1.48 -14.01 2.58
CA GLN A 21 -0.66 -15.02 1.95
C GLN A 21 0.73 -14.92 2.56
N ASN A 22 1.40 -16.06 2.68
CA ASN A 22 2.78 -16.12 3.16
C ASN A 22 3.67 -15.20 2.32
N GLY A 23 4.47 -14.38 2.98
CA GLY A 23 5.38 -13.42 2.37
C GLY A 23 4.72 -12.11 1.95
N MET A 24 3.40 -11.95 2.10
CA MET A 24 2.72 -10.74 1.64
C MET A 24 2.71 -9.65 2.72
N LEU A 25 3.26 -8.49 2.39
CA LEU A 25 3.15 -7.26 3.16
C LEU A 25 2.33 -6.24 2.36
N SER A 26 1.24 -5.73 2.94
CA SER A 26 0.42 -4.68 2.31
C SER A 26 0.60 -3.35 3.04
N LEU A 27 0.73 -2.27 2.26
CA LEU A 27 0.92 -0.90 2.71
C LEU A 27 -0.03 0.04 1.95
N PHE A 28 -0.23 1.24 2.47
CA PHE A 28 -0.68 2.38 1.70
C PHE A 28 0.41 3.45 1.69
N TYR A 29 0.68 4.02 0.53
CA TYR A 29 1.39 5.28 0.40
C TYR A 29 0.37 6.42 0.41
N ASN A 30 0.50 7.32 1.38
CA ASN A 30 -0.30 8.54 1.43
C ASN A 30 0.44 9.66 0.70
N VAL A 31 -0.09 10.05 -0.46
CA VAL A 31 0.53 11.05 -1.34
C VAL A 31 0.63 12.43 -0.68
N LYS A 32 -0.38 12.82 0.12
CA LYS A 32 -0.46 14.15 0.74
C LYS A 32 0.68 14.39 1.73
N ILE A 33 1.05 13.37 2.50
CA ILE A 33 2.10 13.47 3.54
C ILE A 33 3.37 12.67 3.20
N LYS A 34 3.43 12.08 2.00
CA LYS A 34 4.57 11.33 1.46
C LYS A 34 5.10 10.26 2.42
N SER A 35 4.18 9.52 3.04
CA SER A 35 4.50 8.53 4.07
C SER A 35 3.70 7.25 3.87
N PHE A 36 4.22 6.14 4.37
CA PHE A 36 3.60 4.83 4.29
C PHE A 36 2.83 4.50 5.57
N ILE A 37 1.81 3.68 5.46
CA ILE A 37 1.14 3.04 6.58
C ILE A 37 0.94 1.56 6.28
N ALA A 38 1.24 0.70 7.24
CA ALA A 38 1.12 -0.74 7.05
C ALA A 38 -0.32 -1.18 7.27
N VAL A 39 -0.79 -2.14 6.48
CA VAL A 39 -2.14 -2.69 6.62
C VAL A 39 -2.08 -3.88 7.59
N PRO A 40 -2.81 -3.84 8.72
CA PRO A 40 -2.82 -4.96 9.67
C PRO A 40 -3.35 -6.26 9.06
N LYS A 41 -2.86 -7.40 9.56
CA LYS A 41 -3.20 -8.73 9.04
C LYS A 41 -4.71 -8.98 8.97
N ASN A 42 -5.43 -8.55 10.01
CA ASN A 42 -6.87 -8.82 10.18
C ASN A 42 -7.77 -7.66 9.72
N ILE A 43 -7.25 -6.71 8.94
CA ILE A 43 -8.00 -5.52 8.50
C ILE A 43 -7.97 -5.42 6.98
N GLU A 44 -9.13 -5.15 6.37
CA GLU A 44 -9.24 -4.86 4.95
C GLU A 44 -8.77 -3.44 4.61
N HIS A 45 -8.23 -3.28 3.40
CA HIS A 45 -7.72 -1.99 2.92
C HIS A 45 -8.77 -0.86 3.06
N ALA A 46 -10.00 -1.14 2.63
CA ALA A 46 -11.14 -0.23 2.75
C ALA A 46 -11.45 0.14 4.22
N ALA A 47 -11.47 -0.85 5.12
CA ALA A 47 -11.75 -0.62 6.54
C ALA A 47 -10.64 0.20 7.23
N LEU A 48 -9.37 -0.04 6.87
CA LEU A 48 -8.26 0.77 7.38
C LEU A 48 -8.41 2.23 6.96
N VAL A 49 -8.66 2.51 5.67
CA VAL A 49 -8.78 3.88 5.16
C VAL A 49 -9.99 4.59 5.77
N ALA A 50 -11.14 3.93 5.87
CA ALA A 50 -12.33 4.45 6.55
C ALA A 50 -12.02 4.85 8.00
N GLY A 51 -11.32 3.98 8.75
CA GLY A 51 -10.90 4.25 10.12
C GLY A 51 -9.90 5.41 10.25
N LEU A 52 -8.96 5.56 9.31
CA LEU A 52 -7.99 6.67 9.30
C LEU A 52 -8.66 8.02 9.03
N LEU A 53 -9.68 8.01 8.17
CA LEU A 53 -10.45 9.19 7.79
C LEU A 53 -11.57 9.52 8.79
N ASN A 54 -11.85 8.62 9.74
CA ASN A 54 -12.98 8.69 10.66
C ASN A 54 -14.33 8.82 9.93
N VAL A 55 -14.53 8.01 8.89
CA VAL A 55 -15.75 7.96 8.06
C VAL A 55 -16.20 6.53 7.81
N SER A 56 -17.39 6.35 7.25
CA SER A 56 -17.86 5.04 6.82
C SER A 56 -17.29 4.63 5.45
N MET A 57 -17.28 3.33 5.14
CA MET A 57 -16.98 2.87 3.78
C MET A 57 -18.01 3.36 2.75
N GLY A 58 -19.25 3.63 3.19
CA GLY A 58 -20.31 4.21 2.37
C GLY A 58 -19.99 5.63 1.93
N ASP A 59 -19.42 6.45 2.82
CA ASP A 59 -19.01 7.81 2.51
C ASP A 59 -17.92 7.85 1.43
N ILE A 60 -16.97 6.92 1.50
CA ILE A 60 -15.94 6.75 0.47
C ILE A 60 -16.58 6.29 -0.85
N LYS A 61 -17.44 5.26 -0.81
CA LYS A 61 -18.10 4.71 -2.01
C LYS A 61 -18.97 5.74 -2.73
N ASN A 62 -19.68 6.56 -1.97
CA ASN A 62 -20.54 7.64 -2.48
C ASN A 62 -19.77 8.93 -2.76
N ARG A 63 -18.43 8.91 -2.67
CA ARG A 63 -17.53 10.05 -2.96
C ARG A 63 -17.79 11.30 -2.09
N ILE A 64 -18.34 11.11 -0.89
CA ILE A 64 -18.51 12.18 0.10
C ILE A 64 -17.14 12.60 0.65
N VAL A 65 -16.22 11.64 0.80
CA VAL A 65 -14.83 11.89 1.19
C VAL A 65 -13.87 11.31 0.15
N ASP A 66 -12.90 12.13 -0.22
CA ASP A 66 -11.81 11.72 -1.12
C ASP A 66 -10.83 10.79 -0.40
N ALA A 67 -10.65 9.59 -0.95
CA ALA A 67 -9.66 8.60 -0.52
C ALA A 67 -8.62 8.28 -1.61
N SER A 68 -8.65 8.99 -2.75
CA SER A 68 -7.80 8.73 -3.93
C SER A 68 -6.30 8.91 -3.67
N TYR A 69 -5.92 9.61 -2.61
CA TYR A 69 -4.53 9.84 -2.24
C TYR A 69 -3.91 8.71 -1.39
N PHE A 70 -4.68 7.67 -1.05
CA PHE A 70 -4.18 6.45 -0.41
C PHE A 70 -3.90 5.38 -1.47
N ILE A 71 -2.65 5.30 -1.92
CA ILE A 71 -2.24 4.36 -2.96
C ILE A 71 -1.84 3.03 -2.34
N PRO A 72 -2.55 1.91 -2.61
CA PRO A 72 -2.18 0.63 -2.04
C PRO A 72 -0.92 0.10 -2.72
N VAL A 73 -0.05 -0.49 -1.91
CA VAL A 73 1.19 -1.13 -2.31
C VAL A 73 1.23 -2.51 -1.67
N THR A 74 1.41 -3.54 -2.48
CA THR A 74 1.64 -4.91 -2.00
C THR A 74 3.06 -5.31 -2.34
N LEU A 75 3.77 -5.84 -1.35
CA LEU A 75 5.12 -6.36 -1.46
C LEU A 75 5.08 -7.86 -1.22
N ILE A 76 5.75 -8.62 -2.08
CA ILE A 76 5.95 -10.06 -1.89
C ILE A 76 7.38 -10.31 -1.44
N ILE A 77 7.53 -10.92 -0.28
CA ILE A 77 8.80 -11.23 0.37
C ILE A 77 8.95 -12.74 0.46
N THR A 78 10.07 -13.26 -0.01
CA THR A 78 10.37 -14.70 0.07
C THR A 78 11.86 -14.85 0.26
N ASN A 79 12.30 -15.81 1.09
CA ASN A 79 13.71 -16.04 1.40
C ASN A 79 14.44 -14.76 1.85
N ASN A 80 13.79 -13.91 2.65
CA ASN A 80 14.30 -12.61 3.11
C ASN A 80 14.67 -11.62 1.98
N GLU A 81 14.04 -11.75 0.81
CA GLU A 81 14.22 -10.86 -0.33
C GLU A 81 12.87 -10.36 -0.85
N TYR A 82 12.84 -9.10 -1.29
CA TYR A 82 11.71 -8.57 -2.06
C TYR A 82 11.70 -9.20 -3.45
N GLN A 83 10.62 -9.91 -3.76
CA GLN A 83 10.40 -10.60 -5.04
C GLN A 83 9.65 -9.73 -6.04
N SER A 84 8.63 -9.03 -5.57
CA SER A 84 7.82 -8.15 -6.41
C SER A 84 7.10 -7.07 -5.61
N MET A 85 6.67 -6.04 -6.34
CA MET A 85 5.69 -5.07 -5.86
C MET A 85 4.52 -4.92 -6.82
N ILE A 86 3.36 -4.62 -6.26
CA ILE A 86 2.14 -4.27 -6.97
C ILE A 86 1.62 -2.95 -6.40
N VAL A 87 1.38 -1.96 -7.25
CA VAL A 87 0.87 -0.63 -6.88
C VAL A 87 -0.48 -0.39 -7.55
N GLY A 88 -1.47 0.13 -6.81
CA GLY A 88 -2.77 0.56 -7.39
C GLY A 88 -3.81 -0.54 -7.59
N SER A 89 -3.80 -1.58 -6.73
CA SER A 89 -4.85 -2.60 -6.73
C SER A 89 -5.19 -3.07 -5.32
N SER A 90 -6.38 -2.74 -4.85
CA SER A 90 -6.93 -3.20 -3.58
C SER A 90 -8.47 -3.21 -3.56
N SER A 91 -9.04 -3.56 -2.39
CA SER A 91 -10.49 -3.45 -2.17
C SER A 91 -10.99 -2.00 -2.19
N LEU A 92 -10.10 -1.01 -2.11
CA LEU A 92 -10.46 0.41 -2.21
C LEU A 92 -10.91 0.76 -3.64
N GLU A 93 -10.12 0.36 -4.64
CA GLU A 93 -10.42 0.56 -6.05
C GLU A 93 -11.51 -0.41 -6.51
N MET A 94 -11.38 -1.70 -6.21
CA MET A 94 -12.29 -2.74 -6.69
C MET A 94 -13.65 -2.70 -6.00
N GLY A 95 -13.67 -2.42 -4.69
CA GLY A 95 -14.88 -2.49 -3.86
C GLY A 95 -15.58 -1.16 -3.65
N LEU A 96 -14.80 -0.06 -3.56
CA LEU A 96 -15.35 1.28 -3.28
C LEU A 96 -15.25 2.24 -4.49
N GLY A 97 -14.70 1.80 -5.63
CA GLY A 97 -14.65 2.61 -6.85
C GLY A 97 -13.76 3.84 -6.74
N VAL A 98 -12.77 3.82 -5.83
CA VAL A 98 -11.77 4.88 -5.73
C VAL A 98 -10.85 4.82 -6.95
N MET A 99 -10.66 5.97 -7.59
CA MET A 99 -9.75 6.10 -8.73
C MET A 99 -8.56 6.98 -8.36
N HIS A 100 -7.37 6.57 -8.77
CA HIS A 100 -6.11 7.26 -8.45
C HIS A 100 -5.64 8.09 -9.64
N LYS A 101 -4.97 9.22 -9.41
CA LYS A 101 -4.29 9.92 -10.50
C LYS A 101 -3.14 9.04 -11.00
N LYS A 102 -2.91 9.01 -12.31
CA LYS A 102 -1.76 8.30 -12.90
C LYS A 102 -0.42 8.75 -12.28
N ASP A 103 -0.24 10.05 -12.10
CA ASP A 103 0.99 10.60 -11.51
C ASP A 103 1.18 10.14 -10.05
N ASP A 104 0.09 9.98 -9.30
CA ASP A 104 0.15 9.52 -7.91
C ASP A 104 0.57 8.04 -7.83
N LEU A 105 0.15 7.21 -8.78
CA LEU A 105 0.60 5.82 -8.89
C LEU A 105 2.11 5.74 -9.21
N ILE A 106 2.59 6.59 -10.12
CA ILE A 106 4.02 6.69 -10.44
C ILE A 106 4.82 7.19 -9.23
N ASN A 107 4.30 8.19 -8.52
CA ASN A 107 4.93 8.71 -7.30
C ASN A 107 4.99 7.63 -6.21
N ALA A 108 3.91 6.87 -6.01
CA ALA A 108 3.87 5.77 -5.06
C ALA A 108 4.86 4.66 -5.42
N LYS A 109 4.96 4.31 -6.70
CA LYS A 109 5.96 3.36 -7.22
C LYS A 109 7.38 3.83 -6.85
N ASN A 110 7.75 5.06 -7.21
CA ASN A 110 9.09 5.58 -6.96
C ASN A 110 9.40 5.69 -5.46
N ALA A 111 8.44 6.15 -4.66
CA ALA A 111 8.57 6.20 -3.21
C ALA A 111 8.75 4.80 -2.60
N THR A 112 8.07 3.78 -3.17
CA THR A 112 8.20 2.40 -2.72
C THR A 112 9.59 1.87 -3.02
N LEU A 113 10.14 2.08 -4.21
CA LEU A 113 11.50 1.66 -4.54
C LEU A 113 12.53 2.26 -3.56
N ILE A 114 12.45 3.56 -3.29
CA ILE A 114 13.31 4.23 -2.30
C ILE A 114 13.13 3.62 -0.90
N LEU A 115 11.90 3.28 -0.51
CA LEU A 115 11.62 2.62 0.76
C LEU A 115 12.30 1.24 0.84
N LEU A 116 12.25 0.45 -0.24
CA LEU A 116 12.84 -0.88 -0.32
C LEU A 116 14.38 -0.83 -0.28
N GLU A 117 14.99 0.09 -1.04
CA GLU A 117 16.44 0.32 -1.04
C GLU A 117 17.00 0.66 0.35
N ARG A 118 16.21 1.34 1.18
CA ARG A 118 16.57 1.74 2.55
C ARG A 118 16.15 0.74 3.62
N SER A 119 15.49 -0.34 3.22
CA SER A 119 15.04 -1.40 4.12
C SER A 119 16.17 -2.39 4.42
N PRO A 120 16.05 -3.22 5.48
CA PRO A 120 17.07 -4.21 5.82
C PRO A 120 17.11 -5.45 4.91
N LEU A 121 16.07 -5.67 4.09
CA LEU A 121 16.02 -6.80 3.15
C LEU A 121 16.56 -6.40 1.78
N LYS A 122 17.09 -7.37 1.03
CA LYS A 122 17.58 -7.16 -0.33
C LYS A 122 16.44 -7.18 -1.34
N ILE A 123 16.60 -6.44 -2.43
CA ILE A 123 15.76 -6.56 -3.62
C ILE A 123 16.36 -7.66 -4.51
N LYS A 124 15.55 -8.61 -4.97
CA LYS A 124 16.01 -9.69 -5.84
C LYS A 124 16.45 -9.15 -7.21
N ASN A 125 17.47 -9.78 -7.81
CA ASN A 125 18.00 -9.37 -9.13
C ASN A 125 16.96 -9.25 -10.25
N ASN A 126 15.89 -10.06 -10.22
CA ASN A 126 14.79 -10.03 -11.19
C ASN A 126 13.47 -9.57 -10.56
N PHE A 127 13.56 -8.58 -9.67
CA PHE A 127 12.41 -7.95 -9.02
C PHE A 127 11.36 -7.52 -10.03
N LYS A 128 10.11 -7.90 -9.76
CA LYS A 128 8.97 -7.58 -10.65
C LYS A 128 8.20 -6.39 -10.12
N GLU A 129 7.96 -5.44 -11.01
CA GLU A 129 7.19 -4.23 -10.71
C GLU A 129 5.90 -4.25 -11.51
N LEU A 130 4.76 -4.11 -10.83
CA LEU A 130 3.47 -3.95 -11.48
C LEU A 130 2.79 -2.69 -10.97
N VAL A 131 2.49 -1.76 -11.88
CA VAL A 131 1.65 -0.60 -11.58
C VAL A 131 0.32 -0.79 -12.30
N VAL A 132 -0.74 -0.95 -11.52
CA VAL A 132 -2.09 -1.21 -12.04
C VAL A 132 -2.75 0.13 -12.38
N MET A 133 -2.76 0.45 -13.67
CA MET A 133 -3.34 1.69 -14.19
C MET A 133 -4.84 1.58 -14.51
N LYS A 134 -5.42 0.38 -14.41
CA LYS A 134 -6.81 0.10 -14.81
C LYS A 134 -7.84 1.00 -14.10
N TYR A 135 -7.55 1.39 -12.87
CA TYR A 135 -8.44 2.21 -12.03
C TYR A 135 -7.94 3.66 -11.92
N ALA A 136 -7.06 4.08 -12.82
CA ALA A 136 -6.46 5.41 -12.80
C ALA A 136 -7.16 6.37 -13.76
N TYR A 137 -7.17 7.66 -13.40
CA TYR A 137 -7.60 8.76 -14.27
C TYR A 137 -6.43 9.69 -14.63
#